data_AF-A0A8J8MTG9-F1
#
_entry.id   AF-A0A8J8MTG9-F1
#
_cell.length_a   1.000
_cell.length_b   1.000
_cell.length_c   1.000
_cell.angle_alpha   90.00
_cell.angle_beta   90.00
_cell.angle_gamma   90.00
#
_symmetry.space_group_name_H-M   'P 1'
#
loop_
_entity.id
_entity.type
_entity.pdbx_description
1 polymer ?
#
loop_
_entity_poly.entity_id
_entity_poly.type
_entity_poly.pdbx_seq_one_letter_code
_entity_poly.pdbx_strand_id
1 'polypeptide(L)'
;MFRATTRRLALAGAALTLAALPVHAAMPPAMKGETVDLAYYDSISRTGTDQLPTDPYCAAPDMLAADLGEAYQEDIVLTAMNPDGTQFDVWASGAAGTWTVSYTRADGIACVIGSGTDWSTGDDASARLTDVGLPL
;
A
#
# COMPACT_ATOMS: atom_id res chain seq x y z
N MET A 1 73.54 -14.33 -1.54
CA MET A 1 72.66 -14.16 -2.71
C MET A 1 71.22 -14.24 -2.24
N PHE A 2 70.48 -13.15 -2.40
CA PHE A 2 69.11 -12.94 -1.92
C PHE A 2 68.10 -13.76 -2.74
N ARG A 3 67.06 -14.32 -2.09
CA ARG A 3 65.80 -14.68 -2.75
C ARG A 3 64.64 -13.99 -2.04
N ALA A 4 63.92 -13.20 -2.82
CA ALA A 4 62.90 -12.27 -2.41
C ALA A 4 61.59 -12.95 -2.02
N THR A 5 61.03 -12.53 -0.89
CA THR A 5 59.70 -12.92 -0.42
C THR A 5 58.65 -12.04 -1.10
N THR A 6 57.90 -12.59 -2.05
CA THR A 6 56.81 -11.87 -2.72
C THR A 6 55.59 -11.81 -1.79
N ARG A 7 55.32 -10.63 -1.21
CA ARG A 7 54.06 -10.35 -0.50
C ARG A 7 52.93 -10.24 -1.53
N ARG A 8 51.94 -11.12 -1.45
CA ARG A 8 50.66 -10.97 -2.15
C ARG A 8 49.83 -9.91 -1.41
N LEU A 9 49.58 -8.77 -2.04
CA LEU A 9 48.56 -7.83 -1.57
C LEU A 9 47.18 -8.45 -1.82
N ALA A 10 46.43 -8.70 -0.76
CA ALA A 10 45.00 -8.97 -0.86
C ALA A 10 44.27 -7.62 -0.99
N LEU A 11 43.66 -7.34 -2.14
CA LEU A 11 42.68 -6.27 -2.26
C LEU A 11 41.39 -6.74 -1.58
N ALA A 12 41.11 -6.21 -0.39
CA ALA A 12 39.79 -6.30 0.22
C ALA A 12 38.86 -5.34 -0.54
N GLY A 13 38.11 -5.87 -1.51
CA GLY A 13 37.02 -5.14 -2.15
C GLY A 13 35.88 -4.97 -1.14
N ALA A 14 35.66 -3.74 -0.67
CA ALA A 14 34.49 -3.39 0.12
C ALA A 14 33.25 -3.41 -0.80
N ALA A 15 32.50 -4.50 -0.76
CA ALA A 15 31.17 -4.55 -1.37
C ALA A 15 30.21 -3.71 -0.50
N LEU A 16 29.93 -2.49 -0.94
CA LEU A 16 28.82 -1.70 -0.41
C LEU A 16 27.53 -2.36 -0.89
N THR A 17 26.92 -3.18 -0.04
CA THR A 17 25.55 -3.66 -0.22
C THR A 17 24.64 -2.44 -0.10
N LEU A 18 24.23 -1.87 -1.23
CA LEU A 18 23.06 -0.99 -1.29
C LEU A 18 21.87 -1.84 -0.85
N ALA A 19 21.42 -1.67 0.39
CA ALA A 19 20.11 -2.14 0.80
C ALA A 19 19.09 -1.32 0.00
N ALA A 20 18.48 -1.95 -1.02
CA ALA A 20 17.31 -1.40 -1.66
C ALA A 20 16.21 -1.38 -0.59
N LEU A 21 15.90 -0.20 -0.07
CA LEU A 21 14.68 -0.02 0.71
C LEU A 21 13.52 -0.35 -0.23
N PRO A 22 12.58 -1.22 0.17
CA PRO A 22 11.39 -1.46 -0.63
C PRO A 22 10.67 -0.11 -0.74
N VAL A 23 10.62 0.42 -1.96
CA VAL A 23 9.78 1.56 -2.32
C VAL A 23 8.35 1.04 -2.25
N HIS A 24 7.83 0.94 -1.03
CA HIS A 24 6.39 0.88 -0.83
C HIS A 24 5.89 2.22 -1.34
N ALA A 25 5.03 2.17 -2.36
CA ALA A 25 4.34 3.35 -2.88
C ALA A 25 3.87 4.17 -1.67
N ALA A 26 4.26 5.44 -1.60
CA ALA A 26 3.83 6.31 -0.53
C ALA A 26 2.33 6.55 -0.74
N MET A 27 1.50 5.68 -0.15
CA MET A 27 0.06 5.82 -0.19
C MET A 27 -0.29 7.17 0.47
N PRO A 28 -1.05 8.05 -0.21
CA PRO A 28 -1.41 9.32 0.37
C PRO A 28 -2.23 9.06 1.65
N PRO A 29 -1.93 9.76 2.76
CA PRO A 29 -2.73 9.65 3.97
C PRO A 29 -4.16 10.12 3.66
N ALA A 30 -5.15 9.51 4.30
CA ALA A 30 -6.53 9.97 4.21
C ALA A 30 -6.62 11.46 4.65
N MET A 31 -7.08 12.32 3.75
CA MET A 31 -7.26 13.76 4.04
C MET A 31 -8.59 13.97 4.76
N LYS A 32 -8.53 14.08 6.08
CA LYS A 32 -9.71 14.20 6.94
C LYS A 32 -10.57 15.41 6.57
N GLY A 33 -11.80 15.16 6.12
CA GLY A 33 -12.84 16.19 5.92
C GLY A 33 -13.04 16.69 4.48
N GLU A 34 -12.32 16.15 3.50
CA GLU A 34 -12.62 16.32 2.08
C GLU A 34 -13.28 15.06 1.53
N THR A 35 -14.32 15.21 0.71
CA THR A 35 -14.96 14.07 0.05
C THR A 35 -14.00 13.51 -1.00
N VAL A 36 -13.72 12.21 -0.95
CA VAL A 36 -12.93 11.54 -1.99
C VAL A 36 -13.59 11.69 -3.37
N ASP A 37 -12.82 12.13 -4.36
CA ASP A 37 -13.25 12.16 -5.76
C ASP A 37 -12.97 10.81 -6.44
N LEU A 38 -13.98 9.95 -6.54
CA LEU A 38 -13.84 8.63 -7.15
C LEU A 38 -13.53 8.71 -8.65
N ALA A 39 -13.92 9.78 -9.34
CA ALA A 39 -13.63 9.95 -10.77
C ALA A 39 -12.14 10.12 -11.04
N TYR A 40 -11.38 10.65 -10.08
CA TYR A 40 -9.92 10.67 -10.14
C TYR A 40 -9.35 9.25 -10.19
N TYR A 41 -9.83 8.34 -9.34
CA TYR A 41 -9.38 6.94 -9.31
C TYR A 41 -9.83 6.16 -10.55
N ASP A 42 -11.02 6.45 -11.09
CA ASP A 42 -11.50 5.89 -12.36
C ASP A 42 -10.61 6.26 -13.55
N SER A 43 -9.92 7.41 -13.48
CA SER A 43 -9.02 7.90 -14.54
C SER A 43 -7.64 7.23 -14.55
N ILE A 44 -7.29 6.48 -13.49
CA ILE A 44 -5.98 5.83 -13.35
C ILE A 44 -5.93 4.61 -14.27
N SER A 45 -5.11 4.67 -15.32
CA SER A 45 -5.00 3.57 -16.29
C SER A 45 -3.84 2.61 -16.01
N ARG A 46 -2.86 3.01 -15.20
CA ARG A 46 -1.74 2.15 -14.79
C ARG A 46 -2.13 1.42 -13.52
N THR A 47 -1.93 0.11 -13.48
CA THR A 47 -2.30 -0.75 -12.35
C THR A 47 -1.20 -1.75 -12.03
N GLY A 48 -1.13 -2.21 -10.78
CA GLY A 48 -0.13 -3.17 -10.32
C GLY A 48 1.29 -2.70 -10.64
N THR A 49 2.06 -3.57 -11.30
CA THR A 49 3.49 -3.31 -11.60
C THR A 49 3.76 -2.16 -12.56
N ASP A 50 2.74 -1.70 -13.30
CA ASP A 50 2.88 -0.60 -14.24
C ASP A 50 2.76 0.77 -13.57
N GLN A 51 2.38 0.84 -12.30
CA GLN A 51 2.16 2.11 -11.59
C GLN A 51 3.44 2.85 -11.29
N LEU A 52 3.35 4.18 -11.38
CA LEU A 52 4.42 5.07 -10.94
C LEU A 52 4.31 5.31 -9.43
N PRO A 53 5.41 5.65 -8.74
CA PRO A 53 5.37 5.96 -7.30
C PRO A 53 4.45 7.13 -6.92
N THR A 54 4.00 7.92 -7.89
CA THR A 54 3.08 9.05 -7.71
C THR A 54 1.62 8.69 -7.97
N ASP A 55 1.34 7.49 -8.49
CA ASP A 55 -0.02 7.03 -8.73
C ASP A 55 -0.59 6.48 -7.41
N PRO A 56 -1.86 6.75 -7.07
CA PRO A 56 -2.55 5.98 -6.05
C PRO A 56 -2.54 4.50 -6.40
N TYR A 57 -2.33 3.65 -5.39
CA TYR A 57 -2.17 2.23 -5.64
C TYR A 57 -3.48 1.61 -6.14
N CYS A 58 -3.47 1.03 -7.34
CA CYS A 58 -4.61 0.36 -7.95
C CYS A 58 -4.17 -0.97 -8.56
N ALA A 59 -4.86 -2.05 -8.23
CA ALA A 59 -4.54 -3.39 -8.71
C ALA A 59 -5.80 -4.27 -8.83
N ALA A 60 -5.64 -5.46 -9.39
CA ALA A 60 -6.67 -6.49 -9.27
C ALA A 60 -6.88 -6.82 -7.77
N PRO A 61 -8.11 -7.18 -7.33
CA PRO A 61 -8.40 -7.36 -5.91
C PRO A 61 -7.54 -8.42 -5.22
N ASP A 62 -7.17 -9.48 -5.92
CA ASP A 62 -6.29 -10.53 -5.42
C ASP A 62 -4.85 -10.06 -5.23
N MET A 63 -4.33 -9.25 -6.16
CA MET A 63 -3.02 -8.61 -6.03
C MET A 63 -3.02 -7.61 -4.88
N LEU A 64 -4.04 -6.75 -4.78
CA LEU A 64 -4.16 -5.80 -3.67
C LEU A 64 -4.18 -6.51 -2.31
N ALA A 65 -4.96 -7.60 -2.20
CA ALA A 65 -5.01 -8.40 -0.98
C ALA A 65 -3.64 -9.02 -0.64
N ALA A 66 -2.94 -9.56 -1.63
CA ALA A 66 -1.60 -10.12 -1.44
C ALA A 66 -0.61 -9.04 -0.98
N ASP A 67 -0.58 -7.90 -1.63
CA ASP A 67 0.35 -6.81 -1.30
C ASP A 67 0.09 -6.25 0.10
N LEU A 68 -1.18 -6.02 0.47
CA LEU A 68 -1.54 -5.53 1.81
C LEU A 68 -1.26 -6.57 2.90
N GLY A 69 -1.56 -7.84 2.63
CA GLY A 69 -1.27 -8.94 3.55
C GLY A 69 0.23 -9.14 3.77
N GLU A 70 1.04 -9.07 2.71
CA GLU A 70 2.49 -9.26 2.79
C GLU A 70 3.21 -8.07 3.43
N ALA A 71 2.87 -6.84 3.03
CA ALA A 71 3.56 -5.64 3.49
C ALA A 71 3.07 -5.15 4.87
N TYR A 72 1.78 -5.30 5.16
CA TYR A 72 1.15 -4.69 6.33
C TYR A 72 0.40 -5.68 7.22
N GLN A 73 0.33 -6.96 6.83
CA GLN A 73 -0.45 -7.97 7.56
C GLN A 73 -1.91 -7.57 7.70
N GLU A 74 -2.44 -6.86 6.71
CA GLU A 74 -3.81 -6.40 6.69
C GLU A 74 -4.72 -7.42 6.01
N ASP A 75 -5.88 -7.66 6.64
CA ASP A 75 -6.98 -8.44 6.09
C ASP A 75 -8.24 -7.56 6.02
N ILE A 76 -9.21 -7.92 5.18
CA ILE A 76 -10.52 -7.23 5.14
C ILE A 76 -11.22 -7.39 6.49
N VAL A 77 -11.56 -6.27 7.11
CA VAL A 77 -12.36 -6.20 8.35
C VAL A 77 -13.77 -5.66 8.12
N LEU A 78 -14.02 -5.01 6.98
CA LEU A 78 -15.34 -4.54 6.58
C LEU A 78 -15.43 -4.45 5.05
N THR A 79 -16.54 -4.91 4.49
CA THR A 79 -16.96 -4.60 3.12
C THR A 79 -18.25 -3.79 3.18
N ALA A 80 -18.27 -2.64 2.50
CA ALA A 80 -19.42 -1.77 2.35
C ALA A 80 -19.79 -1.62 0.88
N MET A 81 -21.06 -1.39 0.60
CA MET A 81 -21.56 -1.21 -0.76
C MET A 81 -22.63 -0.13 -0.79
N ASN A 82 -22.46 0.85 -1.66
CA ASN A 82 -23.48 1.87 -1.89
C ASN A 82 -24.64 1.32 -2.73
N PRO A 83 -25.82 1.97 -2.72
CA PRO A 83 -26.98 1.55 -3.51
C PRO A 83 -26.74 1.49 -5.03
N ASP A 84 -25.75 2.24 -5.54
CA ASP A 84 -25.33 2.23 -6.94
C ASP A 84 -24.38 1.06 -7.29
N GLY A 85 -24.04 0.22 -6.30
CA GLY A 85 -23.16 -0.94 -6.46
C GLY A 85 -21.67 -0.64 -6.24
N THR A 86 -21.32 0.60 -5.89
CA THR A 86 -19.94 0.97 -5.57
C THR A 86 -19.49 0.23 -4.31
N GLN A 87 -18.44 -0.59 -4.41
CA GLN A 87 -17.90 -1.36 -3.29
C GLN A 87 -16.69 -0.65 -2.67
N PHE A 88 -16.63 -0.71 -1.33
CA PHE A 88 -15.49 -0.29 -0.54
C PHE A 88 -15.10 -1.38 0.44
N ASP A 89 -13.81 -1.57 0.65
CA ASP A 89 -13.27 -2.48 1.66
C ASP A 89 -12.39 -1.71 2.63
N VAL A 90 -12.51 -2.04 3.92
CA VAL A 90 -11.59 -1.61 4.97
C VAL A 90 -10.72 -2.81 5.31
N TRP A 91 -9.41 -2.60 5.19
CA TRP A 91 -8.36 -3.55 5.52
C TRP A 91 -7.69 -3.07 6.79
N ALA A 92 -7.30 -3.98 7.67
CA ALA A 92 -6.60 -3.58 8.88
C ALA A 92 -5.75 -4.68 9.50
N SER A 93 -4.77 -4.26 10.28
CA SER A 93 -3.90 -5.14 11.06
C SER A 93 -3.82 -4.66 12.50
N GLY A 94 -4.38 -5.43 13.43
CA GLY A 94 -4.18 -5.17 14.86
C GLY A 94 -2.73 -5.36 15.31
N ALA A 95 -1.96 -6.17 14.60
CA ALA A 95 -0.55 -6.44 14.91
C ALA A 95 0.39 -5.35 14.38
N ALA A 96 0.17 -4.88 13.15
CA ALA A 96 0.96 -3.80 12.55
C ALA A 96 0.46 -2.41 12.95
N GLY A 97 -0.78 -2.30 13.44
CA GLY A 97 -1.40 -1.03 13.83
C GLY A 97 -1.79 -0.15 12.64
N THR A 98 -2.06 -0.76 11.49
CA THR A 98 -2.33 -0.09 10.21
C THR A 98 -3.75 -0.37 9.72
N TRP A 99 -4.24 0.52 8.86
CA TRP A 99 -5.51 0.35 8.15
C TRP A 99 -5.43 0.96 6.74
N THR A 100 -6.25 0.42 5.85
CA THR A 100 -6.39 0.86 4.46
C THR A 100 -7.87 0.84 4.07
N VAL A 101 -8.30 1.78 3.23
CA VAL A 101 -9.61 1.77 2.57
C VAL A 101 -9.39 1.66 1.06
N SER A 102 -10.08 0.72 0.42
CA SER A 102 -10.09 0.58 -1.03
C SER A 102 -11.48 0.80 -1.61
N TYR A 103 -11.53 1.31 -2.85
CA TYR A 103 -12.70 1.42 -3.70
C TYR A 103 -12.54 0.45 -4.89
N THR A 104 -13.56 -0.36 -5.17
CA THR A 104 -13.60 -1.22 -6.35
C THR A 104 -14.35 -0.53 -7.49
N ARG A 105 -13.61 -0.22 -8.55
CA ARG A 105 -14.13 0.39 -9.78
C ARG A 105 -15.07 -0.55 -10.53
N ALA A 106 -15.84 0.03 -11.44
CA ALA A 106 -16.76 -0.71 -12.31
C ALA A 106 -16.06 -1.74 -13.24
N ASP A 107 -14.77 -1.56 -13.55
CA ASP A 107 -13.97 -2.51 -14.31
C ASP A 107 -13.31 -3.61 -13.44
N GLY A 108 -13.60 -3.62 -12.14
CA GLY A 108 -13.13 -4.64 -11.19
C GLY A 108 -11.76 -4.34 -10.58
N ILE A 109 -11.13 -3.20 -10.90
CA ILE A 109 -9.87 -2.78 -10.28
C ILE A 109 -10.14 -2.16 -8.91
N ALA A 110 -9.39 -2.58 -7.89
CA ALA A 110 -9.43 -2.00 -6.56
C ALA A 110 -8.33 -0.95 -6.40
N CYS A 111 -8.71 0.24 -5.96
CA CYS A 111 -7.80 1.36 -5.70
C CYS A 111 -7.78 1.71 -4.22
N VAL A 112 -6.60 1.90 -3.65
CA VAL A 112 -6.42 2.47 -2.30
C VAL A 112 -6.80 3.95 -2.33
N ILE A 113 -7.83 4.30 -1.56
CA ILE A 113 -8.37 5.67 -1.48
C ILE A 113 -8.06 6.35 -0.14
N GLY A 114 -7.47 5.62 0.80
CA GLY A 114 -6.90 6.16 2.02
C GLY A 114 -6.23 5.07 2.83
N SER A 115 -5.22 5.44 3.62
CA SER A 115 -4.57 4.55 4.57
C SER A 115 -4.05 5.34 5.76
N GLY A 116 -3.67 4.63 6.81
CA GLY A 116 -3.11 5.24 8.01
C GLY A 116 -2.61 4.24 9.02
N THR A 117 -2.20 4.80 10.15
CA THR A 117 -1.77 4.08 11.35
C THR A 117 -2.82 4.25 12.45
N ASP A 118 -2.50 3.79 13.65
CA ASP A 118 -3.34 3.90 14.86
C ASP A 118 -4.60 3.01 14.82
N TRP A 119 -4.52 1.88 14.12
CA TRP A 119 -5.53 0.83 14.23
C TRP A 119 -5.29 -0.05 15.46
N SER A 120 -6.35 -0.36 16.20
CA SER A 120 -6.36 -1.36 17.27
C SER A 120 -7.43 -2.42 17.02
N THR A 121 -7.18 -3.64 17.49
CA THR A 121 -8.19 -4.71 17.44
C THR A 121 -9.46 -4.28 18.16
N GLY A 122 -10.59 -4.27 17.43
CA GLY A 122 -11.88 -3.84 17.94
C GLY A 122 -12.25 -2.39 17.61
N ASP A 123 -11.38 -1.67 16.88
CA ASP A 123 -11.72 -0.37 16.33
C ASP A 123 -12.90 -0.44 15.36
N ASP A 124 -13.64 0.66 15.27
CA ASP A 124 -14.75 0.81 14.35
C ASP A 124 -14.23 0.97 12.92
N ALA A 125 -14.36 -0.08 12.12
CA ALA A 125 -14.00 -0.07 10.71
C ALA A 125 -14.81 0.97 9.91
N SER A 126 -16.07 1.21 10.27
CA SER A 126 -16.92 2.17 9.55
C SER A 126 -16.44 3.62 9.74
N ALA A 127 -15.77 3.92 10.86
CA ALA A 127 -15.15 5.23 11.07
C ALA A 127 -14.09 5.54 10.00
N ARG A 128 -13.39 4.52 9.46
CA ARG A 128 -12.38 4.72 8.40
C ARG A 128 -12.99 5.12 7.06
N LEU A 129 -14.20 4.66 6.77
CA LEU A 129 -14.96 5.11 5.59
C LEU A 129 -15.32 6.60 5.72
N THR A 130 -15.64 7.06 6.93
CA THR A 130 -15.89 8.49 7.19
C THR A 130 -14.61 9.32 7.09
N ASP A 131 -13.45 8.78 7.51
CA ASP A 131 -12.16 9.48 7.42
C ASP A 131 -11.74 9.78 5.97
N VAL A 132 -12.10 8.92 5.01
CA VAL A 132 -11.89 9.16 3.57
C VAL A 132 -13.03 9.95 2.90
N GLY A 133 -13.95 10.50 3.70
CA GLY A 133 -15.01 11.39 3.20
C GLY A 133 -16.11 10.67 2.43
N LEU A 134 -16.31 9.36 2.65
CA LEU A 134 -17.45 8.65 2.09
C LEU A 134 -18.70 8.85 2.96
N PRO A 135 -19.85 9.22 2.37
CA PRO A 135 -21.11 9.29 3.11
C PRO A 135 -21.60 7.86 3.40
N LEU A 136 -21.69 7.50 4.69
CA LEU A 136 -22.35 6.29 5.16
C LEU A 136 -23.87 6.48 5.27
#